data_AF-A0A7C1P1Y6-F1
#
_entry.id   AF-A0A7C1P1Y6-F1
#
_cell.length_a   1.000
_cell.length_b   1.000
_cell.length_c   1.000
_cell.angle_alpha   90.00
_cell.angle_beta   90.00
_cell.angle_gamma   90.00
#
_symmetry.space_group_name_H-M   'P 1'
#
loop_
_entity.id
_entity.type
_entity.pdbx_description
1 polymer ?
#
loop_
_entity_poly.entity_id
_entity_poly.type
_entity_poly.pdbx_seq_one_letter_code
_entity_poly.pdbx_strand_id
1 'polypeptide(L)'
;ITARLAGEFGRQVFAVPGSPLDPRCEGTNGLLKDGATVTTRPQDVLQALAPISELDLFSPTEADEPADEAGDRPLAPPPNDDDRLVIVQALGPTPVEIDDIIRHTALPASSVYLVLLELDIAGRLERHAGGFVSLSMMD
;
A
#
# COMPACT_ATOMS: atom_id res chain seq x y z
N ILE A 1 10.57 -26.01 -12.33
CA ILE A 1 10.77 -25.28 -11.05
C ILE A 1 9.72 -24.18 -10.90
N THR A 2 9.69 -23.15 -11.77
CA THR A 2 8.74 -22.02 -11.68
C THR A 2 7.27 -22.45 -11.57
N ALA A 3 6.79 -23.35 -12.44
CA ALA A 3 5.41 -23.82 -12.40
C ALA A 3 5.05 -24.57 -11.12
N ARG A 4 6.01 -25.34 -10.56
CA ARG A 4 5.81 -26.04 -9.28
C ARG A 4 5.68 -25.06 -8.12
N LEU A 5 6.62 -24.10 -8.04
CA LEU A 5 6.58 -23.03 -7.04
C LEU A 5 5.31 -22.19 -7.16
N ALA A 6 4.86 -21.89 -8.38
CA ALA A 6 3.60 -21.20 -8.61
C ALA A 6 2.42 -21.96 -7.98
N GLY A 7 2.31 -23.27 -8.22
CA GLY A 7 1.30 -24.12 -7.58
C GLY A 7 1.42 -24.16 -6.04
N GLU A 8 2.64 -24.30 -5.51
CA GLU A 8 2.91 -24.27 -4.06
C GLU A 8 2.50 -22.94 -3.41
N PHE A 9 2.61 -21.82 -4.12
CA PHE A 9 2.15 -20.50 -3.69
C PHE A 9 0.66 -20.22 -3.99
N GLY A 10 -0.11 -21.23 -4.37
CA GLY A 10 -1.54 -21.07 -4.67
C GLY A 10 -1.82 -20.23 -5.92
N ARG A 11 -0.85 -20.08 -6.82
CA ARG A 11 -1.07 -19.45 -8.13
C ARG A 11 -1.62 -20.46 -9.12
N GLN A 12 -2.48 -19.98 -10.01
CA GLN A 12 -3.02 -20.80 -11.08
C GLN A 12 -1.93 -21.14 -12.11
N VAL A 13 -1.81 -22.42 -12.43
CA VAL A 13 -0.84 -22.94 -13.40
C VAL A 13 -1.59 -23.41 -14.63
N PHE A 14 -1.12 -22.97 -15.79
CA PHE A 14 -1.64 -23.34 -17.10
C PHE A 14 -0.58 -24.16 -17.84
N ALA A 15 -1.00 -25.22 -18.54
CA ALA A 15 -0.08 -26.06 -19.30
C ALA A 15 -0.65 -26.45 -20.66
N VAL A 16 0.21 -26.40 -21.67
CA VAL A 16 -0.13 -26.79 -23.03
C VAL A 16 0.05 -28.31 -23.19
N PRO A 17 -0.99 -29.07 -23.56
CA PRO A 17 -0.87 -30.50 -23.76
C PRO A 17 -0.01 -30.79 -24.99
N GLY A 18 0.70 -31.91 -24.97
CA GLY A 18 1.49 -32.36 -26.11
C GLY A 18 1.57 -33.88 -26.21
N SER A 19 2.18 -34.37 -27.29
CA SER A 19 2.30 -35.81 -27.53
C SER A 19 3.02 -36.52 -26.37
N PRO A 20 2.51 -37.65 -25.87
CA PRO A 20 3.22 -38.46 -24.87
C PRO A 20 4.57 -38.99 -25.34
N LEU A 21 4.81 -39.00 -26.66
CA LEU A 21 6.05 -39.45 -27.28
C LEU A 21 7.05 -38.31 -27.52
N ASP A 22 6.66 -37.05 -27.29
CA ASP A 22 7.58 -35.91 -27.39
C ASP A 22 8.19 -35.63 -26.00
N PRO A 23 9.50 -35.82 -25.81
CA PRO A 23 10.16 -35.58 -24.52
C PRO A 23 10.07 -34.12 -24.07
N ARG A 24 9.84 -33.17 -24.98
CA ARG A 24 9.64 -31.74 -24.62
C ARG A 24 8.32 -31.51 -23.89
N CYS A 25 7.35 -32.41 -24.06
CA CYS A 25 6.02 -32.30 -23.46
C CYS A 25 5.90 -33.05 -22.13
N GLU A 26 6.94 -33.76 -21.68
CA GLU A 26 6.91 -34.48 -20.39
C GLU A 26 6.59 -33.55 -19.22
N GLY A 27 7.21 -32.37 -19.19
CA GLY A 27 6.99 -31.38 -18.14
C GLY A 27 5.57 -30.82 -18.15
N THR A 28 5.05 -30.39 -19.30
CA THR A 28 3.69 -29.83 -19.40
C THR A 28 2.63 -30.89 -19.13
N ASN A 29 2.79 -32.10 -19.66
CA ASN A 29 1.89 -33.22 -19.38
C ASN A 29 1.97 -33.66 -17.91
N GLY A 30 3.13 -33.54 -17.26
CA GLY A 30 3.28 -33.72 -15.81
C GLY A 30 2.47 -32.69 -15.02
N LEU A 31 2.60 -31.41 -15.35
CA LEU A 31 1.81 -30.35 -14.72
C LEU A 31 0.30 -30.57 -14.86
N LEU A 32 -0.15 -31.09 -16.01
CA LEU A 32 -1.57 -31.44 -16.22
C LEU A 32 -2.03 -32.58 -15.29
N LYS A 33 -1.18 -33.58 -15.02
CA LYS A 33 -1.47 -34.64 -14.04
C LYS A 33 -1.53 -34.09 -12.62
N ASP A 34 -0.73 -33.07 -12.33
CA ASP A 34 -0.68 -32.38 -11.04
C ASP A 34 -1.82 -31.34 -10.87
N GLY A 35 -2.73 -31.23 -11.85
CA GLY A 35 -3.93 -30.38 -11.77
C GLY A 35 -3.80 -29.00 -12.42
N ALA A 36 -2.76 -28.76 -13.24
CA ALA A 36 -2.70 -27.55 -14.05
C ALA A 36 -3.88 -27.47 -15.03
N THR A 37 -4.33 -26.24 -15.32
CA THR A 37 -5.40 -25.99 -16.28
C THR A 37 -4.90 -26.24 -17.70
N VAL A 38 -5.63 -27.07 -18.46
CA VAL A 38 -5.32 -27.33 -19.87
C VAL A 38 -5.49 -26.04 -20.68
N THR A 39 -4.50 -25.70 -21.51
CA THR A 39 -4.53 -24.49 -22.33
C THR A 39 -4.10 -24.81 -23.75
N THR A 40 -4.99 -24.54 -24.70
CA THR A 40 -4.76 -24.77 -26.14
C THR A 40 -4.71 -23.47 -26.94
N ARG A 41 -5.25 -22.39 -26.36
CA ARG A 41 -5.33 -21.07 -26.96
C ARG A 41 -5.36 -19.98 -25.87
N PRO A 42 -5.03 -18.72 -26.20
CA PRO A 42 -5.03 -17.62 -25.21
C PRO A 42 -6.37 -17.44 -24.49
N GLN A 43 -7.50 -17.74 -25.15
CA GLN A 43 -8.83 -17.60 -24.56
C GLN A 43 -9.05 -18.49 -23.34
N ASP A 44 -8.40 -19.66 -23.28
CA ASP A 44 -8.56 -20.58 -22.15
C ASP A 44 -7.96 -19.95 -20.87
N VAL A 45 -6.87 -19.17 -21.02
CA VAL A 45 -6.26 -18.41 -19.92
C VAL A 45 -7.14 -17.22 -19.53
N LEU A 46 -7.60 -16.45 -20.51
CA LEU A 46 -8.46 -15.28 -20.26
C LEU A 46 -9.75 -15.67 -19.55
N GLN A 47 -10.40 -16.76 -19.98
CA GLN A 47 -11.63 -17.24 -19.37
C GLN A 47 -11.42 -17.74 -17.93
N ALA A 48 -10.31 -18.42 -17.67
CA ALA A 48 -9.96 -18.90 -16.34
C ALA A 48 -9.62 -17.75 -15.38
N LEU A 49 -9.03 -16.67 -15.90
CA LEU A 49 -8.71 -15.47 -15.12
C LEU A 49 -9.86 -14.46 -15.06
N ALA A 50 -10.91 -14.59 -15.88
CA ALA A 50 -12.02 -13.63 -15.92
C ALA A 50 -12.63 -13.32 -14.55
N PRO A 51 -12.90 -14.29 -13.65
CA PRO A 51 -13.44 -13.99 -12.31
C PRO A 51 -12.49 -13.14 -11.44
N ILE A 52 -11.19 -13.23 -11.68
CA ILE A 52 -10.15 -12.43 -11.00
C ILE A 52 -9.93 -11.10 -11.74
N SER A 53 -10.17 -11.05 -13.05
CA SER A 53 -10.03 -9.86 -13.88
C SER A 53 -11.26 -8.95 -13.84
N GLU A 54 -12.42 -9.46 -13.42
CA GLU A 54 -13.62 -8.68 -13.09
C GLU A 54 -13.51 -7.98 -11.72
N LEU A 55 -12.55 -8.39 -10.87
CA LEU A 55 -12.05 -7.48 -9.86
C LEU A 55 -11.35 -6.36 -10.61
N ASP A 56 -11.98 -5.20 -10.54
CA ASP A 56 -11.49 -4.01 -11.19
C ASP A 56 -10.25 -3.47 -10.47
N LEU A 57 -9.13 -4.18 -10.64
CA LEU A 57 -7.83 -3.84 -10.04
C LEU A 57 -7.07 -2.82 -10.88
N PHE A 58 -7.51 -2.59 -12.13
CA PHE A 58 -6.80 -1.83 -13.16
C PHE A 58 -7.68 -0.97 -14.05
N SER A 59 -9.02 -0.98 -13.98
CA SER A 59 -9.64 0.30 -14.30
C SER A 59 -9.00 1.29 -13.33
N PRO A 60 -8.75 2.53 -13.79
CA PRO A 60 -8.81 3.58 -12.82
C PRO A 60 -10.12 3.29 -12.11
N THR A 61 -10.07 3.00 -10.80
CA THR A 61 -11.08 3.63 -9.99
C THR A 61 -10.97 5.07 -10.49
N GLU A 62 -11.97 5.52 -11.23
CA GLU A 62 -12.47 6.84 -10.92
C GLU A 62 -12.74 6.73 -9.42
N ALA A 63 -11.67 6.83 -8.61
CA ALA A 63 -11.69 7.73 -7.52
C ALA A 63 -12.21 8.96 -8.23
N ASP A 64 -13.52 9.16 -8.15
CA ASP A 64 -14.06 10.49 -8.08
C ASP A 64 -13.01 11.19 -7.23
N GLU A 65 -12.13 11.98 -7.87
CA GLU A 65 -11.54 13.09 -7.18
C GLU A 65 -12.76 13.72 -6.54
N PRO A 66 -12.91 13.65 -5.21
CA PRO A 66 -14.11 14.12 -4.56
C PRO A 66 -14.36 15.48 -5.16
N ALA A 67 -15.48 15.60 -5.90
CA ALA A 67 -15.66 16.61 -6.95
C ALA A 67 -14.97 17.87 -6.51
N ASP A 68 -14.01 18.36 -7.29
CA ASP A 68 -13.02 19.38 -6.93
C ASP A 68 -13.67 20.63 -6.29
N GLU A 69 -14.09 20.49 -5.04
CA GLU A 69 -14.44 21.55 -4.10
C GLU A 69 -13.15 22.08 -3.48
N ALA A 70 -12.01 21.43 -3.74
CA ALA A 70 -10.70 21.82 -3.25
C ALA A 70 -10.08 22.95 -4.10
N GLY A 71 -10.45 23.07 -5.38
CA GLY A 71 -10.01 24.16 -6.26
C GLY A 71 -10.31 25.58 -5.76
N ASP A 72 -11.24 25.72 -4.80
CA ASP A 72 -11.59 27.00 -4.17
C ASP A 72 -11.60 26.93 -2.62
N ARG A 73 -11.16 25.82 -2.01
CA ARG A 73 -10.95 25.80 -0.56
C ARG A 73 -9.67 26.58 -0.28
N PRO A 74 -9.72 27.65 0.53
CA PRO A 74 -8.50 28.32 0.98
C PRO A 74 -7.60 27.25 1.59
N LEU A 75 -6.34 27.20 1.14
CA LEU A 75 -5.31 26.43 1.82
C LEU A 75 -5.42 26.80 3.30
N ALA A 76 -5.60 25.78 4.17
CA ALA A 76 -5.78 26.03 5.60
C ALA A 76 -4.66 26.97 6.05
N PRO A 77 -5.00 28.04 6.80
CA PRO A 77 -3.99 28.99 7.24
C PRO A 77 -2.91 28.22 8.01
N PRO A 78 -1.64 28.64 7.90
CA PRO A 78 -0.58 28.01 8.68
C PRO A 78 -0.97 28.03 10.16
N PRO A 79 -0.54 27.02 10.94
CA PRO A 79 -0.83 26.96 12.37
C PRO A 79 -0.43 28.27 13.04
N ASN A 80 -1.29 28.77 13.91
CA ASN A 80 -0.98 29.92 14.76
C ASN A 80 -0.12 29.46 15.97
N ASP A 81 0.26 30.38 16.84
CA ASP A 81 1.12 30.05 17.98
C ASP A 81 0.43 29.16 19.04
N ASP A 82 -0.89 29.28 19.18
CA ASP A 82 -1.68 28.41 20.07
C ASP A 82 -1.72 26.98 19.51
N ASP A 83 -1.91 26.82 18.20
CA ASP A 83 -1.87 25.51 17.53
C ASP A 83 -0.51 24.83 17.73
N ARG A 84 0.58 25.59 17.55
CA ARG A 84 1.95 25.10 17.81
C ARG A 84 2.11 24.64 19.25
N LEU A 85 1.63 25.44 20.19
CA LEU A 85 1.74 25.15 21.62
C LEU A 85 0.96 23.88 21.99
N VAL A 86 -0.25 23.71 21.46
CA VAL A 86 -1.07 22.50 21.67
C VAL A 86 -0.38 21.25 21.11
N ILE A 87 0.21 21.33 19.91
CA ILE A 87 0.95 20.20 19.32
C ILE A 87 2.20 19.86 20.14
N VAL A 88 2.94 20.86 20.60
CA VAL A 88 4.13 20.65 21.44
C VAL A 88 3.75 20.03 22.79
N GLN A 89 2.60 20.41 23.38
CA GLN A 89 2.11 19.83 24.63
C GLN A 89 1.63 18.38 24.48
N ALA A 90 1.22 17.97 23.28
CA ALA A 90 0.88 16.58 22.97
C ALA A 90 2.12 15.69 22.81
N LEU A 91 3.32 16.29 22.69
CA LEU A 91 4.59 15.58 22.59
C LEU A 91 5.29 15.48 23.95
N GLY A 92 5.97 14.36 24.17
CA GLY A 92 6.78 14.13 25.35
C GLY A 92 8.03 13.32 25.04
N PRO A 93 8.76 12.85 26.07
CA PRO A 93 9.93 11.98 25.88
C PRO A 93 9.56 10.56 25.44
N THR A 94 8.28 10.16 25.60
CA THR A 94 7.78 8.86 25.14
C THR A 94 7.36 8.96 23.67
N PRO A 95 7.82 8.04 22.80
CA PRO A 95 7.38 8.01 21.40
C PRO A 95 5.87 7.82 21.28
N VAL A 96 5.23 8.65 20.46
CA VAL A 96 3.79 8.63 20.17
C VAL A 96 3.55 8.58 18.66
N GLU A 97 2.43 7.99 18.23
CA GLU A 97 2.05 7.97 16.82
C GLU A 97 1.56 9.36 16.37
N ILE A 98 1.90 9.75 15.14
CA ILE A 98 1.46 11.04 14.57
C ILE A 98 -0.07 11.11 14.50
N ASP A 99 -0.74 10.00 14.18
CA ASP A 99 -2.21 9.92 14.10
C ASP A 99 -2.88 10.13 15.47
N ASP A 100 -2.22 9.74 16.57
CA ASP A 100 -2.70 10.01 17.92
C ASP A 100 -2.58 11.50 18.27
N ILE A 101 -1.51 12.17 17.84
CA ILE A 101 -1.37 13.62 17.99
C ILE A 101 -2.47 14.36 17.23
N ILE A 102 -2.73 13.96 15.97
CA ILE A 102 -3.79 14.55 15.15
C ILE A 102 -5.16 14.37 15.83
N ARG A 103 -5.45 13.16 16.31
CA ARG A 103 -6.71 12.86 16.99
C ARG A 103 -6.87 13.62 18.30
N HIS A 104 -5.80 13.74 19.09
CA HIS A 104 -5.83 14.39 20.40
C HIS A 104 -5.94 15.91 20.30
N THR A 105 -5.21 16.52 19.35
CA THR A 105 -5.21 17.98 19.15
C THR A 105 -6.41 18.48 18.35
N ALA A 106 -7.09 17.59 17.61
CA ALA A 106 -8.17 17.91 16.67
C ALA A 106 -7.78 18.97 15.62
N LEU A 107 -6.47 19.14 15.38
CA LEU A 107 -5.94 20.05 14.38
C LEU A 107 -5.84 19.37 13.01
N PRO A 108 -5.86 20.13 11.91
CA PRO A 108 -5.62 19.58 10.58
C PRO A 108 -4.28 18.84 10.53
N ALA A 109 -4.25 17.68 9.87
CA ALA A 109 -3.02 16.90 9.71
C ALA A 109 -1.88 17.73 9.11
N SER A 110 -2.18 18.59 8.14
CA SER A 110 -1.22 19.52 7.55
C SER A 110 -0.55 20.44 8.58
N SER A 111 -1.31 20.96 9.54
CA SER A 111 -0.78 21.79 10.63
C SER A 111 0.12 20.97 11.55
N VAL A 112 -0.28 19.75 11.92
CA VAL A 112 0.53 18.85 12.75
C VAL A 112 1.85 18.51 12.06
N TYR A 113 1.80 18.09 10.80
CA TYR A 113 3.01 17.77 10.02
C TYR A 113 3.94 18.97 9.86
N LEU A 114 3.39 20.17 9.67
CA LEU A 114 4.19 21.39 9.53
C LEU A 114 4.92 21.72 10.85
N VAL A 115 4.24 21.64 12.00
CA VAL A 115 4.89 21.87 13.30
C VAL A 115 5.91 20.78 13.64
N LEU A 116 5.61 19.51 13.34
CA LEU A 116 6.59 18.42 13.52
C LEU A 116 7.84 18.65 12.65
N LEU A 117 7.66 19.12 11.41
CA LEU A 117 8.76 19.47 10.54
C LEU A 117 9.57 20.66 11.07
N GLU A 118 8.91 21.71 11.59
CA GLU A 118 9.57 22.85 12.25
C GLU A 118 10.46 22.37 13.42
N LEU A 119 9.94 21.45 14.26
CA LEU A 119 10.68 20.88 15.40
C LEU A 119 11.84 19.99 14.96
N ASP A 120 11.66 19.20 13.92
CA ASP A 120 12.66 18.31 13.34
C ASP A 120 13.86 19.09 12.78
N ILE A 121 13.57 20.14 11.99
CA ILE A 121 14.59 21.07 11.48
C ILE A 121 15.32 21.78 12.62
N ALA A 122 14.62 22.09 13.72
CA ALA A 122 15.20 22.69 14.92
C ALA A 122 16.00 21.69 15.79
N GLY A 123 16.04 20.40 15.44
CA GLY A 123 16.71 19.35 16.22
C GLY A 123 16.00 18.99 17.53
N ARG A 124 14.74 19.41 17.68
CA ARG A 124 13.92 19.23 18.90
C ARG A 124 12.96 18.05 18.82
N LEU A 125 12.96 17.32 17.71
CA LEU A 125 12.15 16.14 17.47
C LEU A 125 13.05 14.94 17.18
N GLU A 126 12.69 13.76 17.69
CA GLU A 126 13.26 12.48 17.27
C GLU A 126 12.20 11.67 16.51
N ARG A 127 12.63 11.06 15.40
CA ARG A 127 11.80 10.12 14.62
C ARG A 127 12.23 8.69 14.88
N HIS A 128 11.26 7.85 15.20
CA HIS A 128 11.46 6.43 15.48
C HIS A 128 10.91 5.55 14.35
N ALA A 129 11.28 4.27 14.35
CA ALA A 129 10.70 3.31 13.42
C ALA A 129 9.17 3.21 13.61
N GLY A 130 8.43 2.93 12.53
CA GLY A 130 6.98 2.78 12.59
C GLY A 130 6.19 4.10 12.62
N GLY A 131 6.82 5.25 12.38
CA GLY A 131 6.13 6.54 12.28
C GLY A 131 5.89 7.23 13.63
N PHE A 132 6.56 6.78 14.69
CA PHE A 132 6.49 7.40 16.01
C PHE A 132 7.42 8.62 16.11
N VAL A 133 7.01 9.60 16.91
CA VAL A 133 7.76 10.84 17.18
C VAL A 133 7.81 11.13 18.67
N SER A 134 8.92 11.71 19.15
CA SER A 134 9.07 12.22 20.52
C SER A 134 9.82 13.54 20.53
N LEU A 135 9.76 14.27 21.64
CA LEU A 135 10.68 15.39 21.86
C LEU A 135 12.09 14.85 22.06
N SER A 136 13.05 15.48 21.40
CA SER A 136 14.48 15.23 21.60
C SER A 136 14.86 15.66 23.03
N MET A 137 15.43 14.76 23.81
CA MET A 137 16.11 15.11 25.06
C MET A 137 17.51 15.65 24.70
N MET A 138 17.60 16.91 24.32
CA MET A 138 18.88 17.62 24.36
C MET A 138 18.96 18.42 25.67
N ASP A 139 19.98 18.11 26.48
CA ASP A 139 20.46 18.94 27.60
C ASP A 139 20.98 20.30 27.11
#